data_AF-A0A7F5QWP8-F1
#
_entry.id   AF-A0A7F5QWP8-F1
#
_cell.length_a   1.000
_cell.length_b   1.000
_cell.length_c   1.000
_cell.angle_alpha   90.00
_cell.angle_beta   90.00
_cell.angle_gamma   90.00
#
_symmetry.space_group_name_H-M   'P 1'
#
loop_
_entity.id
_entity.type
_entity.pdbx_description
1 polymer ?
#
loop_
_entity_poly.entity_id
_entity_poly.type
_entity_poly.pdbx_seq_one_letter_code
_entity_poly.pdbx_strand_id
1 'polypeptide(L)'
;MTRSTEAFIGSKWLCIILGMSASTWTLSESIPNRNAAKIREVFRWKQIEFDYPSESARQQAIDNGDFIPGRSLPIDVDVYYGRPGQTKKIFIAMPRMQSGHPATIGTVTDKTTADGNPIVKPYPSWNWHKNLIDCPPDRIVSVFRMMVRKP
;
A
#
# COMPACT_ATOMS: atom_id res chain seq x y z
N MET A 1 -43.36 -39.19 -83.22
CA MET A 1 -43.28 -38.01 -84.09
C MET A 1 -43.05 -36.79 -83.21
N THR A 2 -41.92 -36.11 -83.44
CA THR A 2 -41.58 -34.72 -83.06
C THR A 2 -41.66 -34.25 -81.60
N ARG A 3 -40.45 -34.13 -81.04
CA ARG A 3 -39.94 -33.08 -80.13
C ARG A 3 -40.60 -31.71 -80.30
N SER A 4 -40.90 -31.05 -79.18
CA SER A 4 -40.84 -29.59 -79.05
C SER A 4 -40.34 -29.22 -77.64
N THR A 5 -39.11 -28.72 -77.63
CA THR A 5 -38.48 -27.95 -76.56
C THR A 5 -39.02 -26.53 -76.60
N GLU A 6 -39.42 -25.95 -75.46
CA GLU A 6 -39.29 -24.51 -75.21
C GLU A 6 -38.91 -24.26 -73.74
N ALA A 7 -37.97 -23.35 -73.57
CA ALA A 7 -37.32 -22.96 -72.33
C ALA A 7 -37.72 -21.53 -71.99
N PHE A 8 -38.11 -21.23 -70.74
CA PHE A 8 -38.07 -19.85 -70.22
C PHE A 8 -37.73 -19.86 -68.72
N ILE A 9 -36.49 -19.50 -68.38
CA ILE A 9 -36.09 -18.21 -67.76
C ILE A 9 -36.37 -18.13 -66.24
N GLY A 10 -35.30 -18.35 -65.48
CA GLY A 10 -34.82 -17.56 -64.33
C GLY A 10 -35.80 -17.08 -63.25
N SER A 11 -35.52 -17.48 -62.01
CA SER A 11 -35.21 -16.48 -60.97
C SER A 11 -34.38 -17.10 -59.85
N LYS A 12 -33.25 -16.43 -59.57
CA LYS A 12 -32.30 -16.74 -58.52
C LYS A 12 -32.94 -16.41 -57.16
N TRP A 13 -33.29 -17.40 -56.37
CA TRP A 13 -33.48 -17.19 -54.93
C TRP A 13 -32.13 -17.36 -54.24
N LEU A 14 -31.29 -16.34 -54.41
CA LEU A 14 -30.13 -16.13 -53.56
C LEU A 14 -30.68 -15.52 -52.27
N CYS A 15 -30.85 -16.33 -51.22
CA CYS A 15 -31.02 -15.80 -49.87
C CYS A 15 -29.74 -15.03 -49.53
N ILE A 16 -29.77 -13.71 -49.72
CA ILE A 16 -28.78 -12.83 -49.11
C ILE A 16 -29.07 -12.90 -47.61
N ILE A 17 -28.38 -13.81 -46.94
CA ILE A 17 -28.21 -13.72 -45.50
C ILE A 17 -27.38 -12.46 -45.31
N LEU A 18 -28.05 -11.34 -45.00
CA LEU A 18 -27.41 -10.20 -44.36
C LEU A 18 -26.94 -10.69 -43.00
N GLY A 19 -25.78 -11.34 -43.00
CA GLY A 19 -24.98 -11.55 -41.80
C GLY A 19 -24.56 -10.17 -41.34
N MET A 20 -25.34 -9.58 -40.44
CA MET A 20 -24.84 -8.55 -39.57
C MET A 20 -23.69 -9.19 -38.81
N SER A 21 -22.46 -8.99 -39.29
CA SER A 21 -21.29 -9.11 -38.45
C SER A 21 -21.39 -7.97 -37.45
N ALA A 22 -22.19 -8.17 -36.40
CA ALA A 22 -21.84 -7.61 -35.13
C ALA A 22 -20.55 -8.34 -34.77
N SER A 23 -19.41 -7.77 -35.16
CA SER A 23 -18.17 -7.95 -34.43
C SER A 23 -18.46 -7.41 -33.04
N THR A 24 -19.13 -8.21 -32.22
CA THR A 24 -18.96 -8.13 -30.79
C THR A 24 -17.51 -8.49 -30.60
N TRP A 25 -16.66 -7.46 -30.60
CA TRP A 25 -15.55 -7.42 -29.68
C TRP A 25 -16.16 -7.59 -28.29
N THR A 26 -16.56 -8.82 -27.94
CA THR A 26 -16.57 -9.19 -26.54
C THR A 26 -15.10 -9.10 -26.19
N LEU A 27 -14.71 -7.97 -25.57
CA LEU A 27 -13.58 -8.00 -24.68
C LEU A 27 -13.81 -9.25 -23.85
N SER A 28 -12.95 -10.25 -24.06
CA SER A 28 -12.84 -11.36 -23.13
C SER A 28 -12.42 -10.70 -21.83
N GLU A 29 -13.40 -10.28 -21.04
CA GLU A 29 -13.21 -10.03 -19.62
C GLU A 29 -12.84 -11.41 -19.10
N SER A 30 -11.55 -11.70 -19.08
CA SER A 30 -11.01 -12.77 -18.28
C SER A 30 -11.58 -12.53 -16.88
N ILE A 31 -12.61 -13.30 -16.50
CA ILE A 31 -13.19 -13.25 -15.17
C ILE A 31 -12.00 -13.43 -14.23
N PRO A 32 -11.63 -12.42 -13.43
CA PRO A 32 -10.48 -12.54 -12.57
C PRO A 32 -10.72 -13.73 -11.67
N ASN A 33 -9.80 -14.69 -11.72
CA ASN A 33 -9.83 -15.89 -10.90
C ASN A 33 -10.06 -15.46 -9.46
N ARG A 34 -11.21 -15.86 -8.87
CA ARG A 34 -11.58 -15.51 -7.48
C ARG A 34 -10.63 -16.11 -6.44
N ASN A 35 -9.68 -16.95 -6.86
CA ASN A 35 -8.49 -17.31 -6.08
C ASN A 35 -7.39 -16.24 -6.19
N ALA A 36 -7.76 -14.96 -6.21
CA ALA A 36 -6.82 -13.89 -5.95
C ALA A 36 -6.25 -14.11 -4.54
N ALA A 37 -4.93 -14.16 -4.39
CA ALA A 37 -4.29 -14.28 -3.10
C ALA A 37 -4.84 -13.21 -2.15
N LYS A 38 -5.56 -13.64 -1.11
CA LYS A 38 -6.20 -12.72 -0.17
C LYS A 38 -5.09 -12.01 0.61
N ILE A 39 -5.02 -10.70 0.49
CA ILE A 39 -4.12 -9.88 1.32
C ILE A 39 -4.52 -10.11 2.78
N ARG A 40 -3.56 -10.56 3.59
CA ARG A 40 -3.73 -10.73 5.03
C ARG A 40 -3.26 -9.48 5.74
N GLU A 41 -4.16 -8.87 6.52
CA GLU A 41 -3.79 -7.77 7.41
C GLU A 41 -2.78 -8.27 8.44
N VAL A 42 -1.67 -7.55 8.60
CA VAL A 42 -0.64 -7.84 9.60
C VAL A 42 -0.73 -6.83 10.75
N PHE A 43 -0.85 -5.54 10.41
CA PHE A 43 -1.04 -4.45 11.35
C PHE A 43 -1.99 -3.40 10.77
N ARG A 44 -2.65 -2.67 11.67
CA ARG A 44 -3.63 -1.63 11.36
C ARG A 44 -3.51 -0.53 12.38
N TRP A 45 -3.64 0.72 11.93
CA TRP A 45 -3.68 1.90 12.78
C TRP A 45 -4.93 2.72 12.45
N LYS A 46 -5.60 3.23 13.49
CA LYS A 46 -6.46 4.42 13.37
C LYS A 46 -5.59 5.68 13.33
N GLN A 47 -4.53 5.68 14.16
CA GLN A 47 -3.48 6.68 14.19
C GLN A 47 -2.16 6.04 14.63
N ILE A 48 -1.04 6.58 14.17
CA ILE A 48 0.28 6.13 14.63
C ILE A 48 0.50 6.59 16.07
N GLU A 49 0.93 5.65 16.90
CA GLU A 49 1.33 5.89 18.29
C GLU A 49 2.80 5.49 18.47
N PHE A 50 3.52 6.22 19.31
CA PHE A 50 4.97 6.06 19.47
C PHE A 50 5.34 5.53 20.86
N ASP A 51 6.46 4.79 20.95
CA ASP A 51 7.01 4.22 22.20
C ASP A 51 7.69 5.32 23.05
N TYR A 52 6.88 6.26 23.56
CA TYR A 52 7.34 7.26 24.52
C TYR A 52 7.77 6.60 25.83
N PRO A 53 8.77 7.16 26.54
CA PRO A 53 9.28 6.57 27.78
C PRO A 53 8.26 6.64 28.94
N SER A 54 7.30 7.57 28.88
CA SER A 54 6.22 7.72 29.85
C SER A 54 5.04 8.45 29.20
N GLU A 55 3.84 8.34 29.80
CA GLU A 55 2.69 9.12 29.36
C GLU A 55 2.92 10.63 29.54
N SER A 56 3.66 11.04 30.57
CA SER A 56 4.03 12.45 30.75
C SER A 56 4.90 12.98 29.60
N ALA A 57 5.85 12.18 29.10
CA ALA A 57 6.67 12.55 27.95
C ALA A 57 5.86 12.62 26.66
N ARG A 58 4.88 11.72 26.50
CA ARG A 58 3.91 11.76 25.39
C ARG A 58 3.07 13.04 25.45
N GLN A 59 2.51 13.35 26.61
CA GLN A 59 1.69 14.55 26.81
C GLN A 59 2.48 15.83 26.57
N GLN A 60 3.72 15.92 27.09
CA GLN A 60 4.59 17.07 26.83
C GLN A 60 4.87 17.26 25.33
N ALA A 61 5.08 16.18 24.58
CA ALA A 61 5.26 16.27 23.13
C ALA A 61 3.99 16.76 22.40
N ILE A 62 2.81 16.43 22.92
CA ILE A 62 1.53 16.94 22.42
C ILE A 62 1.40 18.44 22.72
N ASP A 63 1.65 18.83 23.96
CA ASP A 63 1.55 20.21 24.41
C ASP A 63 2.51 21.15 23.65
N ASN A 64 3.71 20.65 23.31
CA ASN A 64 4.69 21.36 22.51
C ASN A 64 4.38 21.37 21.00
N GLY A 65 3.41 20.57 20.54
CA GLY A 65 3.13 20.37 19.11
C GLY A 65 4.17 19.53 18.36
N ASP A 66 5.11 18.90 19.09
CA ASP A 66 6.09 17.96 18.53
C ASP A 66 5.41 16.68 18.04
N PHE A 67 4.32 16.28 18.70
CA PHE A 67 3.45 15.19 18.30
C PHE A 67 2.00 15.67 18.21
N ILE A 68 1.41 15.55 17.03
CA ILE A 68 -0.02 15.81 16.86
C ILE A 68 -0.65 14.49 16.43
N PRO A 69 -1.47 13.85 17.28
CA PRO A 69 -2.07 12.56 16.99
C PRO A 69 -2.80 12.56 15.63
N GLY A 70 -2.65 11.47 14.88
CA GLY A 70 -3.21 11.32 13.53
C GLY A 70 -2.46 12.04 12.40
N ARG A 71 -1.43 12.86 12.68
CA ARG A 71 -0.67 13.54 11.61
C ARG A 71 0.43 12.69 10.99
N SER A 72 0.98 11.71 11.72
CA SER A 72 2.06 10.87 11.21
C SER A 72 1.54 9.89 10.14
N LEU A 73 1.91 10.14 8.88
CA LEU A 73 1.46 9.35 7.73
C LEU A 73 2.57 8.40 7.25
N PRO A 74 2.37 7.08 7.34
CA PRO A 74 3.34 6.13 6.81
C PRO A 74 3.26 6.08 5.27
N ILE A 75 4.41 6.18 4.59
CA ILE A 75 4.47 6.13 3.11
C ILE A 75 5.30 4.97 2.57
N ASP A 76 6.14 4.35 3.41
CA ASP A 76 6.96 3.22 3.01
C ASP A 76 7.15 2.26 4.19
N VAL A 77 7.28 0.97 3.86
CA VAL A 77 7.51 -0.11 4.83
C VAL A 77 8.47 -1.12 4.24
N ASP A 78 9.36 -1.64 5.07
CA ASP A 78 10.19 -2.78 4.69
C ASP A 78 10.45 -3.71 5.87
N VAL A 79 10.75 -4.97 5.59
CA VAL A 79 10.82 -6.04 6.57
C VAL A 79 12.22 -6.61 6.63
N TYR A 80 12.83 -6.47 7.78
CA TYR A 80 14.02 -7.23 8.14
C TYR A 80 13.63 -8.54 8.80
N TYR A 81 13.84 -9.64 8.09
CA TYR A 81 13.56 -10.98 8.62
C TYR A 81 14.61 -11.49 9.60
N GLY A 82 15.79 -10.86 9.65
CA GLY A 82 16.90 -11.32 10.49
C GLY A 82 17.57 -12.58 9.98
N ARG A 83 18.68 -12.93 10.61
CA ARG A 83 19.26 -14.27 10.58
C ARG A 83 18.63 -15.14 11.70
N PRO A 84 18.81 -16.46 11.69
CA PRO A 84 18.42 -17.30 12.83
C PRO A 84 18.96 -16.72 14.15
N GLY A 85 18.08 -16.56 15.14
CA GLY A 85 18.40 -15.94 16.43
C GLY A 85 18.26 -14.40 16.49
N GLN A 86 17.95 -13.72 15.39
CA GLN A 86 17.67 -12.28 15.38
C GLN A 86 16.17 -12.00 15.32
N THR A 87 15.76 -10.90 15.94
CA THR A 87 14.36 -10.45 15.95
C THR A 87 14.00 -9.82 14.61
N LYS A 88 12.90 -10.31 14.01
CA LYS A 88 12.27 -9.67 12.85
C LYS A 88 11.89 -8.22 13.19
N LYS A 89 12.11 -7.30 12.26
CA LYS A 89 11.70 -5.89 12.39
C LYS A 89 10.90 -5.47 11.17
N ILE A 90 9.82 -4.75 11.41
CA ILE A 90 9.04 -4.09 10.36
C ILE A 90 9.29 -2.61 10.52
N PHE A 91 10.01 -2.04 9.56
CA PHE A 91 10.32 -0.63 9.52
C PHE A 91 9.20 0.14 8.82
N ILE A 92 8.96 1.37 9.27
CA ILE A 92 7.94 2.27 8.74
C ILE A 92 8.53 3.67 8.59
N ALA A 93 8.41 4.25 7.40
CA ALA A 93 8.83 5.62 7.10
C ALA A 93 7.64 6.57 7.17
N MET A 94 7.81 7.66 7.90
CA MET A 94 6.83 8.73 8.10
C MET A 94 7.56 10.06 7.88
N PRO A 95 7.69 10.55 6.63
CA PRO A 95 8.42 11.77 6.35
C PRO A 95 7.81 12.96 7.07
N ARG A 96 8.66 13.90 7.49
CA ARG A 96 8.25 15.16 8.10
C ARG A 96 7.75 16.13 7.04
N MET A 97 6.58 15.83 6.46
CA MET A 97 5.92 16.69 5.47
C MET A 97 5.23 17.90 6.09
N GLN A 98 4.87 17.80 7.39
CA GLN A 98 4.24 18.84 8.19
C GLN A 98 4.69 18.70 9.66
N SER A 99 4.31 19.66 10.52
CA SER A 99 4.61 19.61 11.96
C SER A 99 3.84 18.50 12.70
N GLY A 100 4.21 18.21 13.95
CA GLY A 100 3.54 17.20 14.78
C GLY A 100 3.96 15.75 14.50
N HIS A 101 5.17 15.56 13.98
CA HIS A 101 5.73 14.26 13.62
C HIS A 101 6.95 13.98 14.48
N PRO A 102 6.86 13.15 15.52
CA PRO A 102 7.92 13.04 16.52
C PRO A 102 9.12 12.21 16.03
N ALA A 103 8.89 11.23 15.15
CA ALA A 103 9.94 10.43 14.53
C ALA A 103 9.62 10.13 13.06
N THR A 104 10.65 10.05 12.22
CA THR A 104 10.48 9.85 10.77
C THR A 104 10.71 8.43 10.29
N ILE A 105 11.35 7.61 11.11
CA ILE A 105 11.49 6.16 10.89
C ILE A 105 11.40 5.45 12.23
N GLY A 106 10.70 4.32 12.23
CA GLY A 106 10.59 3.48 13.41
C GLY A 106 10.38 2.02 13.05
N THR A 107 10.33 1.17 14.07
CA THR A 107 9.98 -0.24 13.97
C THR A 107 8.70 -0.51 14.74
N VAL A 108 7.79 -1.29 14.15
CA VAL A 108 6.58 -1.76 14.84
C VAL A 108 6.97 -2.69 15.99
N THR A 109 6.37 -2.48 17.16
CA THR A 109 6.56 -3.30 18.36
C THR A 109 5.39 -4.28 18.55
N ASP A 110 5.55 -5.22 19.47
CA ASP A 110 4.47 -6.14 19.88
C ASP A 110 3.48 -5.49 20.88
N LYS A 111 3.70 -4.23 21.27
CA LYS A 111 2.82 -3.50 22.18
C LYS A 111 1.69 -2.81 21.39
N THR A 112 0.53 -2.70 22.02
CA THR A 112 -0.62 -1.95 21.50
C THR A 112 -1.12 -0.95 22.53
N THR A 113 -1.72 0.14 22.05
CA THR A 113 -2.52 1.04 22.89
C THR A 113 -3.84 0.40 23.31
N ALA A 114 -4.57 1.04 24.22
CA ALA A 114 -5.91 0.61 24.63
C ALA A 114 -6.90 0.52 23.45
N ASP A 115 -6.73 1.38 22.44
CA ASP A 115 -7.54 1.38 21.21
C ASP A 115 -7.10 0.35 20.17
N GLY A 116 -6.09 -0.47 20.49
CA GLY A 116 -5.56 -1.51 19.62
C GLY A 116 -4.58 -1.03 18.56
N ASN A 117 -4.14 0.24 18.58
CA ASN A 117 -3.11 0.71 17.65
C ASN A 117 -1.74 0.12 18.05
N PRO A 118 -1.02 -0.56 17.14
CA PRO A 118 0.34 -1.01 17.39
C PRO A 118 1.27 0.18 17.67
N ILE A 119 2.22 0.00 18.58
CA ILE A 119 3.15 1.07 18.96
C ILE A 119 4.39 1.02 18.06
N VAL A 120 4.79 2.18 17.53
CA VAL A 120 6.01 2.36 16.74
C VAL A 120 7.14 2.87 17.61
N LYS A 121 8.25 2.14 17.66
CA LYS A 121 9.47 2.57 18.35
C LYS A 121 10.38 3.33 17.38
N PRO A 122 10.79 4.57 17.67
CA PRO A 122 11.72 5.31 16.82
C PRO A 122 13.05 4.58 16.65
N TYR A 123 13.56 4.58 15.42
CA TYR A 123 14.77 3.86 15.06
C TYR A 123 15.90 4.83 14.65
N PRO A 124 17.16 4.56 15.04
CA PRO A 124 17.59 3.55 16.02
C PRO A 124 17.13 3.86 17.45
N SER A 125 16.93 5.14 17.78
CA SER A 125 16.42 5.61 19.06
C SER A 125 15.84 7.02 18.92
N TRP A 126 15.14 7.51 19.95
CA TRP A 126 14.61 8.88 20.00
C TRP A 126 15.65 9.97 19.71
N ASN A 127 16.92 9.78 20.09
CA ASN A 127 17.95 10.80 19.93
C ASN A 127 18.22 11.17 18.46
N TRP A 128 17.99 10.23 17.53
CA TRP A 128 18.15 10.47 16.09
C TRP A 128 17.06 11.37 15.49
N HIS A 129 15.98 11.61 16.25
CA HIS A 129 14.78 12.35 15.80
C HIS A 129 14.60 13.68 16.53
N LYS A 130 15.43 13.99 17.53
CA LYS A 130 15.37 15.22 18.32
C LYS A 130 16.19 16.36 17.68
N ASN A 131 16.07 17.55 18.27
CA ASN A 131 16.85 18.75 17.94
C ASN A 131 16.71 19.13 16.46
N LEU A 132 15.48 19.53 16.09
CA LEU A 132 15.16 19.84 14.69
C LEU A 132 15.91 21.06 14.14
N ILE A 133 16.47 21.88 15.00
CA ILE A 133 17.18 23.12 14.66
C ILE A 133 18.68 22.85 14.48
N ASP A 134 19.34 22.24 15.48
CA ASP A 134 20.81 22.17 15.54
C ASP A 134 21.46 21.08 14.65
N CYS A 135 20.64 20.26 13.99
CA CYS A 135 21.03 19.21 13.04
C CYS A 135 22.37 18.48 13.33
N PRO A 136 22.47 17.74 14.45
CA PRO A 136 23.70 17.02 14.79
C PRO A 136 24.04 15.91 13.76
N PRO A 137 25.29 15.43 13.72
CA PRO A 137 25.75 14.46 12.72
C PRO A 137 24.92 13.16 12.67
N ASP A 138 24.50 12.65 13.83
CA ASP A 138 23.71 11.42 13.97
C ASP A 138 22.19 11.69 13.89
N ARG A 139 21.76 12.63 13.05
CA ARG A 139 20.34 12.98 12.90
C ARG A 139 19.75 12.38 11.63
N ILE A 140 18.53 11.86 11.76
CA ILE A 140 17.68 11.53 10.62
C ILE A 140 16.58 12.60 10.52
N VAL A 141 16.66 13.42 9.48
CA VAL A 141 15.74 14.57 9.30
C VAL A 141 14.37 14.10 8.83
N SER A 142 14.30 13.46 7.67
CA SER A 142 13.05 12.99 7.06
C SER A 142 13.34 11.80 6.15
N VAL A 143 12.69 10.66 6.40
CA VAL A 143 12.84 9.43 5.61
C VAL A 143 11.61 9.26 4.73
N PHE A 144 11.86 9.18 3.42
CA PHE A 144 10.82 8.93 2.43
C PHE A 144 10.76 7.49 1.95
N ARG A 145 11.94 6.88 1.82
CA ARG A 145 12.12 5.53 1.29
C ARG A 145 13.16 4.81 2.12
N MET A 146 12.98 3.51 2.24
CA MET A 146 13.97 2.62 2.81
C MET A 146 14.10 1.36 1.97
N MET A 147 15.22 0.68 2.11
CA MET A 147 15.41 -0.64 1.53
C MET A 147 16.19 -1.49 2.53
N VAL A 148 15.59 -2.61 2.91
CA VAL A 148 16.25 -3.67 3.64
C VAL A 148 16.73 -4.68 2.60
N ARG A 149 18.06 -4.84 2.51
CA ARG A 149 18.64 -5.87 1.66
C ARG A 149 18.19 -7.24 2.17
N LYS A 150 17.52 -7.98 1.29
CA LYS A 150 17.17 -9.39 1.52
C LYS A 150 18.45 -10.24 1.56
N PRO A 151 18.50 -11.27 2.40
CA PRO A 151 19.64 -12.19 2.46
C PRO A 151 19.91 -12.84 1.10
#